data_AF-A0A7X6LRE0-F1
#
_entry.id   AF-A0A7X6LRE0-F1
#
_cell.length_a   1.000
_cell.length_b   1.000
_cell.length_c   1.000
_cell.angle_alpha   90.00
_cell.angle_beta   90.00
_cell.angle_gamma   90.00
#
_symmetry.space_group_name_H-M   'P 1'
#
loop_
_entity.id
_entity.type
_entity.pdbx_description
1 polymer ?
#
loop_
_entity_poly.entity_id
_entity_poly.type
_entity_poly.pdbx_seq_one_letter_code
_entity_poly.pdbx_strand_id
1 'polypeptide(L)'
;MAERADAPTEQQWWEDDGLPWNGKPTKADYWCLGWFGFVGIFGLAMIPLRAWLLGLDPPILLAVTGSRVGAASTGALAAVGEAPHWLLFLLIGSVVSIKFDWIYWWAGKLWGRGILDVQAANSPRAGRNIARVEQWAVKLGWLGIFLAYVPIPLPIAFVVFVLMGMTGMPLWKFMVLDFVSKTIWSFLYLGLGWWIGGPVVEVLDGYAKVANWVAIALLVVVFAGIFRNQSKKEPSAKVVGNEVEAGH
;
A
#
# COMPACT_ATOMS: atom_id res chain seq x y z
N MET A 1 -3.63 56.34 42.42
CA MET A 1 -3.87 54.88 42.35
C MET A 1 -3.24 54.41 41.06
N ALA A 2 -2.17 53.61 41.13
CA ALA A 2 -1.47 53.13 39.94
C ALA A 2 -2.28 52.00 39.31
N GLU A 3 -2.64 52.19 38.04
CA GLU A 3 -3.27 51.21 37.18
C GLU A 3 -2.27 50.07 36.93
N ARG A 4 -2.58 48.87 37.44
CA ARG A 4 -1.84 47.67 37.06
C ARG A 4 -2.17 47.38 35.60
N ALA A 5 -1.25 47.70 34.70
CA ALA A 5 -1.26 47.15 33.37
C ALA A 5 -1.13 45.62 33.51
N ASP A 6 -2.20 44.90 33.17
CA ASP A 6 -2.13 43.45 32.99
C ASP A 6 -1.05 43.17 31.94
N ALA A 7 -0.02 42.43 32.34
CA ALA A 7 1.00 41.94 31.43
C ALA A 7 0.32 41.09 30.33
N PRO A 8 0.73 41.18 29.06
CA PRO A 8 0.19 40.32 28.02
C PRO A 8 0.47 38.87 28.41
N THR A 9 -0.58 38.08 28.62
CA THR A 9 -0.49 36.65 28.81
C THR A 9 0.24 36.08 27.60
N GLU A 10 1.49 35.63 27.76
CA GLU A 10 2.22 34.93 26.70
C GLU A 10 1.37 33.74 26.27
N GLN A 11 0.83 33.79 25.05
CA GLN A 11 0.11 32.68 24.46
C GLN A 11 1.01 31.45 24.50
N GLN A 12 0.53 30.42 25.18
CA GLN A 12 1.31 29.19 25.32
C GLN A 12 1.34 28.51 23.95
N TRP A 13 2.45 27.86 23.60
CA TRP A 13 2.62 27.28 22.24
C TRP A 13 1.54 26.26 21.85
N TRP A 14 0.80 25.72 22.84
CA TRP A 14 -0.32 24.79 22.63
C TRP A 14 -1.70 25.46 22.50
N GLU A 15 -1.78 26.78 22.60
CA GLU A 15 -2.99 27.60 22.41
C GLU A 15 -3.11 28.11 20.96
N ASP A 16 -2.23 27.65 20.07
CA ASP A 16 -2.26 27.99 18.64
C ASP A 16 -3.48 27.35 17.94
N ASP A 17 -4.28 28.16 17.27
CA ASP A 17 -5.49 27.77 16.53
C ASP A 17 -5.22 26.74 15.42
N GLY A 18 -3.97 26.59 14.99
CA GLY A 18 -3.55 25.62 13.97
C GLY A 18 -3.35 24.18 14.48
N LEU A 19 -3.39 23.95 15.80
CA LEU A 19 -3.14 22.63 16.39
C LEU A 19 -4.41 21.76 16.43
N PRO A 20 -4.28 20.43 16.33
CA PRO A 20 -5.44 19.54 16.32
C PRO A 20 -6.11 19.38 17.71
N TRP A 21 -5.56 20.00 18.76
CA TRP A 21 -6.09 19.99 20.13
C TRP A 21 -6.39 21.42 20.59
N ASN A 22 -7.39 21.59 21.45
CA ASN A 22 -7.84 22.90 21.94
C ASN A 22 -7.31 23.25 23.34
N GLY A 23 -6.20 22.64 23.76
CA GLY A 23 -5.66 22.83 25.11
C GLY A 23 -4.35 22.08 25.33
N LYS A 24 -3.91 22.01 26.58
CA LYS A 24 -2.63 21.38 26.92
C LYS A 24 -2.60 19.90 26.44
N PRO A 25 -1.64 19.53 25.57
CA PRO A 25 -1.60 18.19 25.01
C PRO A 25 -1.37 17.15 26.10
N THR A 26 -2.12 16.06 26.00
CA THR A 26 -1.99 14.91 26.87
C THR A 26 -0.97 13.93 26.29
N LYS A 27 -0.56 12.93 27.07
CA LYS A 27 0.30 11.85 26.55
C LYS A 27 -0.33 11.12 25.36
N ALA A 28 -1.66 11.01 25.31
CA ALA A 28 -2.36 10.36 24.21
C ALA A 28 -2.18 11.11 22.88
N ASP A 29 -2.10 12.43 22.90
CA ASP A 29 -1.89 13.26 21.70
C ASP A 29 -0.51 13.01 21.09
N TYR A 30 0.53 12.98 21.92
CA TYR A 30 1.89 12.66 21.47
C TYR A 30 2.00 11.23 20.93
N TRP A 31 1.35 10.26 21.57
CA TRP A 31 1.32 8.89 21.07
C TRP A 31 0.61 8.80 19.71
N CYS A 32 -0.52 9.48 19.53
CA CYS A 32 -1.25 9.52 18.26
C CYS A 32 -0.38 10.12 17.15
N LEU A 33 0.26 11.27 17.40
CA LEU A 33 1.21 11.87 16.47
C LEU A 33 2.41 10.97 16.17
N GLY A 34 2.96 10.30 17.18
CA GLY A 34 4.05 9.33 17.02
C GLY A 34 3.66 8.19 16.08
N TRP A 35 2.43 7.69 16.19
CA TRP A 35 1.90 6.66 15.28
C TRP A 35 1.72 7.17 13.84
N PHE A 36 1.27 8.42 13.63
CA PHE A 36 1.26 9.02 12.30
C PHE A 36 2.66 9.13 11.70
N GLY A 37 3.65 9.56 12.49
CA GLY A 37 5.05 9.61 12.07
C GLY A 37 5.58 8.22 11.70
N PHE A 38 5.30 7.21 12.52
CA PHE A 38 5.67 5.82 12.24
C PHE A 38 5.02 5.30 10.95
N VAL A 39 3.72 5.53 10.73
CA VAL A 39 3.02 5.13 9.50
C VAL A 39 3.61 5.82 8.28
N GLY A 40 3.99 7.10 8.39
CA GLY A 40 4.67 7.83 7.32
C GLY A 40 6.00 7.18 6.93
N ILE A 41 6.85 6.89 7.92
CA ILE A 41 8.15 6.23 7.71
C ILE A 41 7.96 4.81 7.16
N PHE A 42 7.05 4.03 7.74
CA PHE A 42 6.71 2.69 7.28
C PHE A 42 6.18 2.72 5.84
N GLY A 43 5.32 3.69 5.52
CA GLY A 43 4.80 3.90 4.18
C GLY A 43 5.90 4.17 3.16
N LEU A 44 6.87 5.01 3.51
CA LEU A 44 8.04 5.31 2.68
C LEU A 44 8.91 4.07 2.44
N ALA A 45 9.20 3.30 3.49
CA ALA A 45 9.95 2.05 3.40
C ALA A 45 9.22 0.98 2.57
N MET A 46 7.89 0.99 2.56
CA MET A 46 7.08 0.08 1.76
C MET A 46 7.07 0.38 0.26
N ILE A 47 7.46 1.59 -0.17
CA ILE A 47 7.51 1.94 -1.60
C ILE A 47 8.50 1.03 -2.37
N PRO A 48 9.80 0.97 -2.01
CA PRO A 48 10.75 0.10 -2.70
C PRO A 48 10.40 -1.39 -2.51
N LEU A 49 9.89 -1.77 -1.33
CA LEU A 49 9.49 -3.15 -1.08
C LEU A 49 8.33 -3.58 -1.98
N ARG A 50 7.32 -2.73 -2.17
CA ARG A 50 6.20 -2.99 -3.10
C ARG A 50 6.69 -3.14 -4.54
N ALA A 51 7.61 -2.28 -4.97
CA ALA A 51 8.19 -2.36 -6.31
C ALA A 51 8.97 -3.67 -6.52
N TRP A 52 9.73 -4.10 -5.51
CA TRP A 52 10.47 -5.36 -5.54
C TRP A 52 9.55 -6.59 -5.52
N LEU A 53 8.53 -6.59 -4.66
CA LEU A 53 7.55 -7.68 -4.55
C LEU A 53 6.69 -7.85 -5.80
N LEU A 54 6.43 -6.77 -6.55
CA LEU A 54 5.70 -6.83 -7.82
C LEU A 54 6.38 -7.73 -8.86
N GLY A 55 7.71 -7.87 -8.82
CA GLY A 55 8.48 -8.69 -9.75
C GLY A 55 8.70 -10.13 -9.30
N LEU A 56 8.28 -10.51 -8.08
CA LEU A 56 8.57 -11.82 -7.49
C LEU A 56 7.38 -12.75 -7.55
N ASP A 57 6.31 -12.43 -6.81
CA ASP A 57 5.17 -13.32 -6.66
C ASP A 57 3.90 -12.55 -6.23
N PRO A 58 2.86 -12.48 -7.08
CA PRO A 58 1.63 -11.75 -6.78
C PRO A 58 0.88 -12.12 -5.49
N PRO A 59 0.76 -13.41 -5.09
CA PRO A 59 0.17 -13.81 -3.81
C PRO A 59 0.96 -13.30 -2.61
N ILE A 60 2.30 -13.31 -2.67
CA ILE A 60 3.15 -12.74 -1.61
C ILE A 60 2.96 -11.22 -1.55
N LEU A 61 2.92 -10.54 -2.70
CA LEU A 61 2.63 -9.11 -2.75
C LEU A 61 1.28 -8.80 -2.09
N LEU A 62 0.23 -9.55 -2.41
CA LEU A 62 -1.08 -9.43 -1.78
C LEU A 62 -0.99 -9.62 -0.27
N ALA A 63 -0.36 -10.69 0.20
CA ALA A 63 -0.27 -11.01 1.63
C ALA A 63 0.51 -9.97 2.44
N VAL A 64 1.65 -9.51 1.92
CA VAL A 64 2.54 -8.59 2.64
C VAL A 64 2.05 -7.14 2.60
N THR A 65 1.29 -6.76 1.58
CA THR A 65 0.96 -5.35 1.34
C THR A 65 -0.53 -5.04 1.31
N GLY A 66 -1.39 -6.05 1.18
CA GLY A 66 -2.83 -5.89 0.97
C GLY A 66 -3.19 -5.24 -0.38
N SER A 67 -2.24 -5.21 -1.32
CA SER A 67 -2.33 -4.47 -2.58
C SER A 67 -3.50 -4.93 -3.47
N ARG A 68 -4.19 -3.96 -4.08
CA ARG A 68 -5.25 -4.20 -5.06
C ARG A 68 -4.71 -4.85 -6.33
N VAL A 69 -3.51 -4.43 -6.77
CA VAL A 69 -2.81 -5.04 -7.91
C VAL A 69 -2.43 -6.47 -7.56
N GLY A 70 -1.89 -6.70 -6.35
CA GLY A 70 -1.61 -8.04 -5.85
C GLY A 70 -2.86 -8.93 -5.83
N ALA A 71 -4.01 -8.41 -5.40
CA ALA A 71 -5.28 -9.14 -5.43
C ALA A 71 -5.69 -9.55 -6.85
N ALA A 72 -5.67 -8.62 -7.81
CA ALA A 72 -6.01 -8.91 -9.20
C ALA A 72 -5.01 -9.90 -9.84
N SER A 73 -3.71 -9.68 -9.69
CA SER A 73 -2.69 -10.58 -10.22
C SER A 73 -2.74 -11.98 -9.58
N THR A 74 -3.02 -12.07 -8.28
CA THR A 74 -3.26 -13.36 -7.59
C THR A 74 -4.49 -14.06 -8.16
N GLY A 75 -5.55 -13.33 -8.48
CA GLY A 75 -6.74 -13.88 -9.13
C GLY A 75 -6.46 -14.47 -10.50
N ALA A 76 -5.63 -13.79 -11.30
CA ALA A 76 -5.22 -14.29 -12.61
C ALA A 76 -4.44 -15.60 -12.51
N LEU A 77 -3.49 -15.70 -11.56
CA LEU A 77 -2.75 -16.94 -11.30
C LEU A 77 -3.65 -18.05 -10.74
N ALA A 78 -4.61 -17.70 -9.90
CA ALA A 78 -5.55 -18.66 -9.34
C ALA A 78 -6.46 -19.27 -10.43
N ALA A 79 -6.80 -18.52 -11.48
CA ALA A 79 -7.59 -19.02 -12.61
C ALA A 79 -6.90 -20.13 -13.41
N VAL A 80 -5.57 -20.11 -13.48
CA VAL A 80 -4.75 -21.14 -14.15
C VAL A 80 -4.22 -22.22 -13.18
N GLY A 81 -4.61 -22.17 -11.90
CA GLY A 81 -4.22 -23.14 -10.89
C GLY A 81 -2.83 -22.91 -10.26
N GLU A 82 -2.18 -21.77 -10.53
CA GLU A 82 -0.83 -21.48 -10.05
C GLU A 82 -0.80 -20.81 -8.65
N ALA A 83 -1.95 -20.44 -8.09
CA ALA A 83 -2.05 -19.86 -6.75
C ALA A 83 -2.91 -20.72 -5.80
N PRO A 84 -2.46 -21.91 -5.36
CA PRO A 84 -3.29 -22.86 -4.59
C PRO A 84 -3.78 -22.35 -3.22
N HIS A 85 -3.10 -21.35 -2.65
CA HIS A 85 -3.44 -20.78 -1.33
C HIS A 85 -3.93 -19.34 -1.42
N TRP A 86 -4.47 -18.93 -2.57
CA TRP A 86 -4.95 -17.57 -2.83
C TRP A 86 -5.87 -17.02 -1.74
N LEU A 87 -6.74 -17.85 -1.15
CA LEU A 87 -7.67 -17.44 -0.10
C LEU A 87 -6.93 -17.04 1.18
N LEU A 88 -5.93 -17.83 1.59
CA LEU A 88 -5.12 -17.53 2.78
C LEU A 88 -4.32 -16.24 2.57
N PHE A 89 -3.69 -16.07 1.40
CA PHE A 89 -2.98 -14.83 1.07
C PHE A 89 -3.90 -13.62 1.04
N LEU A 90 -5.13 -13.75 0.55
CA LEU A 90 -6.14 -12.69 0.55
C LEU A 90 -6.55 -12.30 1.97
N LEU A 91 -6.80 -13.26 2.86
CA LEU A 91 -7.18 -12.98 4.24
C LEU A 91 -6.04 -12.31 5.01
N ILE A 92 -4.82 -12.83 4.88
CA ILE A 92 -3.62 -12.20 5.47
C ILE A 92 -3.46 -10.78 4.92
N GLY A 93 -3.52 -10.61 3.60
CA GLY A 93 -3.41 -9.30 2.96
C GLY A 93 -4.49 -8.32 3.41
N SER A 94 -5.70 -8.81 3.71
CA SER A 94 -6.79 -7.98 4.22
C SER A 94 -6.53 -7.51 5.65
N VAL A 95 -6.04 -8.39 6.53
CA VAL A 95 -5.59 -8.00 7.89
C VAL A 95 -4.41 -7.02 7.82
N VAL A 96 -3.43 -7.30 6.97
CA VAL A 96 -2.24 -6.45 6.81
C VAL A 96 -2.62 -5.08 6.24
N SER A 97 -3.64 -4.99 5.39
CA SER A 97 -4.08 -3.69 4.85
C SER A 97 -4.62 -2.78 5.96
N ILE A 98 -5.43 -3.32 6.87
CA ILE A 98 -6.16 -2.52 7.88
C ILE A 98 -5.35 -2.25 9.16
N LYS A 99 -4.12 -2.76 9.26
CA LYS A 99 -3.29 -2.75 10.48
C LYS A 99 -3.06 -1.38 11.11
N PHE A 100 -3.22 -0.30 10.35
CA PHE A 100 -3.00 1.07 10.79
C PHE A 100 -4.27 1.93 10.75
N ASP A 101 -5.40 1.38 10.33
CA ASP A 101 -6.62 2.16 10.11
C ASP A 101 -7.24 2.61 11.43
N TRP A 102 -6.97 1.87 12.51
CA TRP A 102 -7.31 2.26 13.87
C TRP A 102 -6.68 3.59 14.32
N ILE A 103 -5.55 4.01 13.73
CA ILE A 103 -4.89 5.28 14.08
C ILE A 103 -5.75 6.45 13.63
N TYR A 104 -6.34 6.36 12.43
CA TYR A 104 -7.25 7.38 11.91
C TYR A 104 -8.53 7.46 12.74
N TRP A 105 -9.09 6.31 13.11
CA TRP A 105 -10.20 6.24 14.06
C TRP A 105 -9.82 6.87 15.41
N TRP A 106 -8.62 6.59 15.92
CA TRP A 106 -8.19 7.11 17.22
C TRP A 106 -7.99 8.62 17.20
N ALA A 107 -7.42 9.15 16.11
CA ALA A 107 -7.30 10.58 15.86
C ALA A 107 -8.67 11.27 15.87
N GLY A 108 -9.67 10.69 15.20
CA GLY A 108 -11.04 11.19 15.23
C GLY A 108 -11.65 11.14 16.63
N LYS A 109 -11.40 10.09 17.40
CA LYS A 109 -11.89 9.98 18.78
C LYS A 109 -11.24 11.01 19.72
N LEU A 110 -9.97 11.34 19.51
CA LEU A 110 -9.18 12.21 20.37
C LEU A 110 -9.42 13.70 20.06
N TRP A 111 -9.37 14.07 18.79
CA TRP A 111 -9.41 15.47 18.32
C TRP A 111 -10.77 15.89 17.77
N GLY A 112 -11.62 14.93 17.40
CA GLY A 112 -12.90 15.15 16.74
C GLY A 112 -13.86 16.07 17.46
N ARG A 113 -14.08 15.81 18.75
CA ARG A 113 -15.04 16.59 19.55
C ARG A 113 -14.58 18.03 19.71
N GLY A 114 -13.28 18.23 19.95
CA GLY A 114 -12.70 19.58 20.06
C GLY A 114 -12.88 20.42 18.79
N ILE A 115 -12.63 19.85 17.61
CA ILE A 115 -12.80 20.57 16.34
C ILE A 115 -14.27 20.96 16.09
N LEU A 116 -15.20 20.05 16.40
CA LEU A 116 -16.63 20.33 16.25
C LEU A 116 -17.10 21.42 17.21
N ASP A 117 -16.62 21.41 18.46
CA ASP A 117 -16.98 22.40 19.48
C ASP A 117 -16.47 23.80 19.10
N VAL A 118 -15.25 23.92 18.58
CA VAL A 118 -14.68 25.19 18.10
C VAL A 118 -15.40 25.70 16.84
N GLN A 119 -15.69 24.83 15.88
CA GLN A 119 -16.43 25.23 14.68
C GLN A 119 -17.88 25.62 14.98
N ALA A 120 -18.55 24.92 15.91
CA ALA A 120 -19.89 25.25 16.36
C ALA A 120 -19.92 26.59 17.12
N ALA A 121 -18.90 26.89 17.93
CA ALA A 121 -18.75 28.17 18.61
C ALA A 121 -18.54 29.34 17.63
N ASN A 122 -17.81 29.10 16.53
CA ASN A 122 -17.49 30.13 15.54
C ASN A 122 -18.64 30.43 14.55
N SER A 123 -19.64 29.55 14.39
CA SER A 123 -20.78 29.82 13.49
C SER A 123 -22.03 28.96 13.76
N PRO A 124 -23.23 29.57 13.91
CA PRO A 124 -24.49 28.84 14.00
C PRO A 124 -24.83 28.01 12.75
N ARG A 125 -24.30 28.39 11.57
CA ARG A 125 -24.47 27.61 10.33
C ARG A 125 -23.57 26.38 10.32
N ALA A 126 -22.36 26.49 10.87
CA ALA A 126 -21.45 25.36 11.03
C ALA A 126 -22.06 24.32 11.96
N GLY A 127 -22.64 24.72 13.10
CA GLY A 127 -23.35 23.81 14.01
C GLY A 127 -24.47 22.99 13.33
N ARG A 128 -25.28 23.62 12.44
CA ARG A 128 -26.33 22.89 11.68
C ARG A 128 -25.76 21.93 10.64
N ASN A 129 -24.62 22.25 10.03
CA ASN A 129 -23.96 21.36 9.07
C ASN A 129 -23.31 20.17 9.81
N ILE A 130 -22.69 20.40 10.96
CA ILE A 130 -22.12 19.36 11.83
C ILE A 130 -23.20 18.36 12.24
N ALA A 131 -24.35 18.82 12.74
CA ALA A 131 -25.46 17.94 13.11
C ALA A 131 -25.97 17.10 11.92
N ARG A 132 -25.98 17.66 10.70
CA ARG A 132 -26.28 16.87 9.49
C ARG A 132 -25.20 15.84 9.20
N VAL A 133 -23.92 16.19 9.28
CA VAL A 133 -22.80 15.25 9.07
C VAL A 133 -22.84 14.11 10.08
N GLU A 134 -23.14 14.38 11.35
CA GLU A 134 -23.32 13.34 12.38
C GLU A 134 -24.49 12.40 12.07
N GLN A 135 -25.65 12.95 11.67
CA GLN A 135 -26.81 12.14 11.26
C GLN A 135 -26.51 11.26 10.05
N TRP A 136 -25.76 11.78 9.07
CA TRP A 136 -25.31 11.02 7.92
C TRP A 136 -24.26 9.98 8.29
N ALA A 137 -23.32 10.30 9.18
CA ALA A 137 -22.29 9.37 9.65
C ALA A 137 -22.88 8.15 10.39
N VAL A 138 -23.95 8.35 11.17
CA VAL A 138 -24.68 7.24 11.81
C VAL A 138 -25.40 6.36 10.78
N LYS A 139 -26.05 6.97 9.78
CA LYS A 139 -26.77 6.23 8.72
C LYS A 139 -25.83 5.54 7.73
N LEU A 140 -24.67 6.13 7.46
CA LEU A 140 -23.67 5.64 6.53
C LEU A 140 -22.58 4.81 7.21
N GLY A 141 -22.59 4.55 8.51
CA GLY A 141 -21.44 3.97 9.22
C GLY A 141 -20.77 2.78 8.52
N TRP A 142 -21.54 1.76 8.11
CA TRP A 142 -21.00 0.62 7.36
C TRP A 142 -20.80 0.90 5.87
N LEU A 143 -21.72 1.62 5.22
CA LEU A 143 -21.64 1.98 3.80
C LEU A 143 -20.45 2.91 3.50
N GLY A 144 -20.15 3.84 4.40
CA GLY A 144 -19.06 4.78 4.31
C GLY A 144 -17.72 4.08 4.41
N ILE A 145 -17.57 3.13 5.36
CA ILE A 145 -16.36 2.29 5.46
C ILE A 145 -16.21 1.44 4.19
N PHE A 146 -17.30 0.88 3.66
CA PHE A 146 -17.24 0.14 2.40
C PHE A 146 -16.84 1.04 1.21
N LEU A 147 -17.44 2.22 1.09
CA LEU A 147 -17.18 3.18 0.01
C LEU A 147 -15.80 3.85 0.11
N ALA A 148 -15.21 3.91 1.30
CA ALA A 148 -13.85 4.41 1.52
C ALA A 148 -12.80 3.62 0.74
N TYR A 149 -13.08 2.36 0.40
CA TYR A 149 -12.18 1.49 -0.36
C TYR A 149 -12.32 1.60 -1.87
N VAL A 150 -13.31 2.36 -2.37
CA VAL A 150 -13.48 2.63 -3.80
C VAL A 150 -12.19 3.28 -4.33
N PRO A 151 -11.69 2.86 -5.52
CA PRO A 151 -10.46 3.40 -6.10
C PRO A 151 -10.67 4.81 -6.68
N ILE A 152 -10.85 5.80 -5.80
CA ILE A 152 -10.88 7.22 -6.14
C ILE A 152 -9.57 7.85 -5.62
N PRO A 153 -8.90 8.71 -6.39
CA PRO A 153 -7.66 9.39 -5.98
C PRO A 153 -7.94 10.53 -4.98
N LEU A 154 -8.70 10.23 -3.93
CA LEU A 154 -9.03 11.13 -2.83
C LEU A 154 -8.83 10.40 -1.50
N PRO A 155 -8.41 11.10 -0.43
CA PRO A 155 -8.18 10.50 0.89
C PRO A 155 -9.50 10.20 1.63
N ILE A 156 -10.47 9.57 0.96
CA ILE A 156 -11.81 9.31 1.50
C ILE A 156 -11.74 8.39 2.72
N ALA A 157 -10.90 7.33 2.67
CA ALA A 157 -10.71 6.42 3.78
C ALA A 157 -10.27 7.14 5.06
N PHE A 158 -9.30 8.05 4.95
CA PHE A 158 -8.85 8.87 6.07
C PHE A 158 -10.03 9.65 6.69
N VAL A 159 -10.78 10.39 5.86
CA VAL A 159 -11.90 11.21 6.32
C VAL A 159 -12.98 10.36 6.98
N VAL A 160 -13.37 9.25 6.35
CA VAL A 160 -14.41 8.35 6.88
C VAL A 160 -13.97 7.75 8.22
N PHE A 161 -12.74 7.27 8.34
CA PHE A 161 -12.27 6.59 9.55
C PHE A 161 -12.13 7.57 10.72
N VAL A 162 -11.64 8.78 10.44
CA VAL A 162 -11.66 9.89 11.40
C VAL A 162 -13.11 10.15 11.85
N LEU A 163 -14.06 10.33 10.93
CA LEU A 163 -15.48 10.55 11.27
C LEU A 163 -16.09 9.43 12.12
N MET A 164 -15.72 8.16 11.89
CA MET A 164 -16.16 7.04 12.73
C MET A 164 -15.61 7.15 14.16
N GLY A 165 -14.38 7.62 14.32
CA GLY A 165 -13.79 7.96 15.61
C GLY A 165 -14.51 9.12 16.29
N MET A 166 -14.77 10.20 15.55
CA MET A 166 -15.44 11.42 16.04
C MET A 166 -16.83 11.12 16.60
N THR A 167 -17.60 10.30 15.87
CA THR A 167 -18.96 9.88 16.26
C THR A 167 -19.00 8.88 17.42
N GLY A 168 -17.84 8.41 17.89
CA GLY A 168 -17.73 7.52 19.05
C GLY A 168 -18.03 6.05 18.75
N MET A 169 -17.93 5.60 17.49
CA MET A 169 -18.04 4.18 17.15
C MET A 169 -16.98 3.39 17.94
N PRO A 170 -17.31 2.27 18.62
CA PRO A 170 -16.31 1.50 19.34
C PRO A 170 -15.31 0.85 18.38
N LEU A 171 -14.03 0.84 18.75
CA LEU A 171 -12.91 0.39 17.89
C LEU A 171 -13.14 -1.01 17.29
N TRP A 172 -13.64 -1.96 18.08
CA TRP A 172 -13.85 -3.32 17.58
C TRP A 172 -14.90 -3.39 16.46
N LYS A 173 -15.97 -2.57 16.52
CA LYS A 173 -16.99 -2.51 15.46
C LYS A 173 -16.39 -1.90 14.20
N PHE A 174 -15.62 -0.83 14.37
CA PHE A 174 -14.88 -0.20 13.28
C PHE A 174 -13.96 -1.22 12.60
N MET A 175 -13.10 -1.91 13.36
CA MET A 175 -12.15 -2.88 12.80
C MET A 175 -12.83 -4.07 12.11
N VAL A 176 -13.96 -4.57 12.63
CA VAL A 176 -14.71 -5.66 11.98
C VAL A 176 -15.32 -5.19 10.66
N LEU A 177 -15.99 -4.03 10.65
CA LEU A 177 -16.59 -3.48 9.43
C LEU A 177 -15.52 -3.14 8.38
N ASP A 178 -14.39 -2.64 8.84
CA ASP A 178 -13.24 -2.29 8.02
C ASP A 178 -12.60 -3.54 7.41
N PHE A 179 -12.37 -4.59 8.21
CA PHE A 179 -11.91 -5.89 7.72
C PHE A 179 -12.85 -6.48 6.68
N VAL A 180 -14.16 -6.51 6.96
CA VAL A 180 -15.17 -7.04 6.02
C VAL A 180 -15.16 -6.24 4.73
N SER A 181 -15.16 -4.91 4.82
CA SER A 181 -15.14 -4.02 3.66
C SER A 181 -13.90 -4.25 2.80
N LYS A 182 -12.71 -4.22 3.43
CA LYS A 182 -11.44 -4.47 2.74
C LYS A 182 -11.43 -5.84 2.07
N THR A 183 -11.92 -6.86 2.78
CA THR A 183 -11.96 -8.25 2.30
C THR A 183 -12.86 -8.37 1.09
N ILE A 184 -14.07 -7.80 1.11
CA ILE A 184 -14.98 -7.78 -0.04
C ILE A 184 -14.30 -7.12 -1.24
N TRP A 185 -13.67 -5.96 -1.05
CA TRP A 185 -12.92 -5.30 -2.14
C TRP A 185 -11.76 -6.16 -2.65
N SER A 186 -11.00 -6.81 -1.77
CA SER A 186 -9.96 -7.76 -2.17
C SER A 186 -10.53 -8.89 -3.03
N PHE A 187 -11.69 -9.45 -2.67
CA PHE A 187 -12.38 -10.46 -3.47
C PHE A 187 -12.86 -9.92 -4.81
N LEU A 188 -13.37 -8.69 -4.89
CA LEU A 188 -13.76 -8.07 -6.15
C LEU A 188 -12.56 -7.94 -7.09
N TYR A 189 -11.43 -7.43 -6.61
CA TYR A 189 -10.21 -7.33 -7.42
C TYR A 189 -9.66 -8.70 -7.82
N LEU A 190 -9.67 -9.66 -6.90
CA LEU A 190 -9.27 -11.03 -7.19
C LEU A 190 -10.18 -11.66 -8.24
N GLY A 191 -11.50 -11.52 -8.12
CA GLY A 191 -12.47 -12.04 -9.08
C GLY A 191 -12.33 -11.38 -10.46
N LEU A 192 -12.07 -10.08 -10.52
CA LEU A 192 -11.73 -9.38 -11.77
C LEU A 192 -10.46 -9.98 -12.40
N GLY A 193 -9.43 -10.21 -11.58
CA GLY A 193 -8.21 -10.89 -12.00
C GLY A 193 -8.46 -12.30 -12.49
N TRP A 194 -9.31 -13.06 -11.83
CA TRP A 194 -9.67 -14.43 -12.20
C TRP A 194 -10.38 -14.46 -13.55
N TRP A 195 -11.31 -13.53 -13.77
CA TRP A 195 -12.09 -13.47 -15.01
C TRP A 195 -11.27 -12.96 -16.20
N ILE A 196 -10.49 -11.88 -16.00
CA ILE A 196 -9.68 -11.26 -17.07
C ILE A 196 -8.39 -12.05 -17.31
N GLY A 197 -7.85 -12.69 -16.27
CA GLY A 197 -6.55 -13.34 -16.26
C GLY A 197 -6.47 -14.55 -17.18
N GLY A 198 -7.48 -15.40 -17.23
CA GLY A 198 -7.48 -16.59 -18.10
C GLY A 198 -7.16 -16.24 -19.57
N PRO A 199 -7.96 -15.39 -20.24
CA PRO A 199 -7.71 -14.99 -21.62
C PRO A 199 -6.37 -14.27 -21.85
N VAL A 200 -5.94 -13.45 -20.89
CA VAL A 200 -4.69 -12.68 -20.99
C VAL A 200 -3.46 -13.58 -20.83
N VAL A 201 -3.50 -14.52 -19.88
CA VAL A 201 -2.42 -15.47 -19.62
C VAL A 201 -2.26 -16.45 -20.78
N GLU A 202 -3.35 -16.94 -21.37
CA GLU A 202 -3.28 -17.79 -22.57
C GLU A 202 -2.57 -17.10 -23.75
N VAL A 203 -2.85 -15.81 -23.98
CA VAL A 203 -2.17 -15.02 -25.02
C VAL A 203 -0.70 -14.81 -24.68
N LEU A 204 -0.37 -14.52 -23.42
CA LEU A 204 1.00 -14.31 -22.96
C LEU A 204 1.84 -15.59 -23.00
N ASP A 205 1.27 -16.75 -22.67
CA ASP A 205 1.94 -18.05 -22.76
C ASP A 205 2.26 -18.44 -24.21
N GLY A 206 1.33 -18.14 -25.13
CA GLY A 206 1.58 -18.26 -26.56
C GLY A 206 2.76 -17.39 -27.01
N TYR A 207 2.80 -16.14 -26.55
CA TYR A 207 3.90 -15.22 -26.83
C TYR A 207 5.23 -15.67 -26.19
N ALA A 208 5.23 -16.10 -24.93
CA ALA A 208 6.41 -16.53 -24.20
C ALA A 208 7.07 -17.75 -24.85
N LYS A 209 6.26 -18.71 -25.35
CA LYS A 209 6.77 -19.84 -26.15
C LYS A 209 7.47 -19.35 -27.42
N VAL A 210 6.86 -18.42 -28.17
CA VAL A 210 7.47 -17.85 -29.39
C VAL A 210 8.75 -17.08 -29.06
N ALA A 211 8.73 -16.22 -28.04
CA ALA A 211 9.88 -15.43 -27.60
C ALA A 211 11.05 -16.32 -27.14
N ASN A 212 10.77 -17.42 -26.45
CA ASN A 212 11.79 -18.38 -26.03
C ASN A 212 12.46 -19.07 -27.25
N TRP A 213 11.68 -19.48 -28.25
CA TRP A 213 12.24 -20.03 -29.51
C TRP A 213 13.10 -19.02 -30.26
N VAL A 214 12.69 -17.74 -30.29
CA VAL A 214 13.49 -16.67 -30.88
C VAL A 214 14.81 -16.47 -30.10
N ALA A 215 14.77 -16.46 -28.77
CA ALA A 215 15.96 -16.34 -27.93
C ALA A 215 16.94 -17.52 -28.13
N ILE A 216 16.42 -18.76 -28.18
CA ILE A 216 17.21 -19.97 -28.47
C ILE A 216 17.83 -19.87 -29.87
N ALA A 217 17.07 -19.48 -30.89
CA ALA A 217 17.58 -19.33 -32.25
C ALA A 217 18.69 -18.27 -32.33
N LEU A 218 18.52 -17.14 -31.64
CA LEU A 218 19.53 -16.08 -31.56
C LEU A 218 20.80 -16.57 -30.87
N LEU A 219 20.67 -17.32 -29.77
CA LEU A 219 21.80 -17.97 -29.10
C LEU A 219 22.51 -18.95 -30.04
N VAL A 220 21.80 -19.80 -30.77
CA VAL A 220 22.38 -20.73 -31.75
C VAL A 220 23.13 -19.97 -32.84
N VAL A 221 22.59 -18.85 -33.35
CA VAL A 221 23.26 -18.01 -34.35
C VAL A 221 24.54 -17.39 -33.79
N VAL A 222 24.50 -16.86 -32.56
CA VAL A 222 25.67 -16.29 -31.88
C VAL A 222 26.74 -17.35 -31.68
N PHE A 223 26.38 -18.52 -31.14
CA PHE A 223 27.32 -19.63 -30.94
C PHE A 223 27.86 -20.16 -32.26
N ALA A 224 27.03 -20.37 -33.28
CA ALA A 224 27.47 -20.78 -34.61
C ALA A 224 28.41 -19.74 -35.25
N GLY A 225 28.15 -18.45 -35.02
CA GLY A 225 29.04 -17.36 -35.41
C GLY A 225 30.38 -17.44 -34.70
N ILE A 226 30.39 -17.64 -33.38
CA ILE A 226 31.61 -17.80 -32.57
C ILE A 226 32.41 -19.03 -33.02
N PHE A 227 31.79 -20.20 -33.19
CA PHE A 227 32.46 -21.42 -33.63
C PHE A 227 33.00 -21.29 -35.07
N ARG A 228 32.26 -20.66 -36.00
CA ARG A 228 32.76 -20.38 -37.35
C ARG A 228 33.91 -19.38 -37.37
N ASN A 229 33.97 -18.46 -36.40
CA ASN A 229 35.07 -17.50 -36.29
C ASN A 229 36.30 -18.08 -35.57
N GLN A 230 36.10 -19.02 -34.65
CA GLN A 230 37.16 -19.79 -33.99
C GLN A 230 37.75 -20.86 -34.93
N SER A 231 36.98 -21.53 -35.78
CA SER A 231 37.57 -22.38 -36.83
C SER A 231 38.39 -21.59 -37.86
N LYS A 232 38.24 -20.26 -37.91
CA LYS A 232 39.08 -19.36 -38.72
C LYS A 232 40.31 -18.80 -37.97
N LYS A 233 40.42 -19.05 -36.66
CA LYS A 233 41.52 -18.65 -35.77
C LYS A 233 41.75 -19.80 -34.76
N GLU A 234 42.57 -20.83 -34.96
CA GLU A 234 43.99 -20.86 -35.33
C GLU A 234 44.51 -22.34 -35.17
N PRO A 235 45.74 -22.74 -35.59
CA PRO A 235 46.95 -22.37 -34.85
C PRO A 235 48.20 -22.11 -35.71
N SER A 236 48.79 -20.93 -35.56
CA SER A 236 50.23 -20.72 -35.76
C SER A 236 50.90 -20.65 -34.39
N ALA A 237 50.94 -21.78 -33.70
CA ALA A 237 51.80 -21.98 -32.54
C ALA A 237 52.94 -22.94 -32.92
N LYS A 238 53.99 -22.42 -33.57
CA LYS A 238 55.29 -23.09 -33.59
C LYS A 238 55.95 -22.86 -32.22
N VAL A 239 55.93 -23.89 -31.39
CA VAL A 239 56.70 -23.94 -30.14
C VAL A 239 58.18 -24.15 -30.48
N VAL A 240 59.02 -23.34 -29.86
CA VAL A 240 60.49 -23.38 -29.89
C VAL A 240 61.02 -24.60 -29.11
N GLY A 241 61.90 -25.36 -29.75
CA GLY A 241 63.09 -26.03 -29.20
C GLY A 241 62.97 -27.01 -28.03
N ASN A 242 63.18 -28.31 -28.29
CA ASN A 242 64.25 -29.11 -27.66
C ASN A 242 64.29 -30.52 -28.27
N GLU A 243 65.30 -30.79 -29.11
CA GLU A 243 65.83 -32.15 -29.28
C GLU A 243 67.35 -32.06 -29.33
N VAL A 244 67.98 -32.59 -28.29
CA VAL A 244 69.39 -32.98 -28.25
C VAL A 244 69.38 -34.47 -28.57
N GLU A 245 69.99 -34.89 -29.68
CA GLU A 245 71.01 -35.96 -29.75
C GLU A 245 71.37 -36.38 -31.19
N ALA A 246 72.70 -36.52 -31.38
CA ALA A 246 73.41 -37.54 -32.17
C ALA A 246 73.46 -37.47 -33.72
N GLY A 247 74.69 -37.32 -34.24
CA GLY A 247 75.13 -38.11 -35.40
C GLY A 247 75.92 -37.38 -36.49
N HIS A 248 77.25 -37.51 -36.41
CA HIS A 248 78.30 -37.32 -37.46
C HIS A 248 78.90 -35.92 -37.66
#